data_AF-A0A8J3PKR9-F1
#
_entry.id   AF-A0A8J3PKR9-F1
#
_cell.length_a   1.000
_cell.length_b   1.000
_cell.length_c   1.000
_cell.angle_alpha   90.00
_cell.angle_beta   90.00
_cell.angle_gamma   90.00
#
_symmetry.space_group_name_H-M   'P 1'
#
loop_
_entity.id
_entity.type
_entity.pdbx_description
1 polymer ?
#
loop_
_entity_poly.entity_id
_entity_poly.type
_entity_poly.pdbx_seq_one_letter_code
_entity_poly.pdbx_strand_id
1 'polypeptide(L)'
;MFGSVLGLSTGALAGDYGNDGSPYRVRLLAKAKPDECFAGIGVSYPPGPPCATGQAKVNQAYVWGLARVGRQVWFGTGTNINCLTSGTNLSRIEPYVNGDFVCEYGQSQVVKQNPGLPPSVGDYRPPQVWLYDSGNGQLTEKTAEIRDRSADDAKRLRTTLGLRAGGSHNGIVLFGGPALNQTVNLFAFDSKTKRYLGSTTLSEYGNIRHMVVADNALYLGVGIGRNGSAGGAVLRWTGTVENPFSFVPVAQLPAQAADLTEHDGRIFISTWPAGSATTTATMAGIWMSPKLSDGAPGLNSEDATRWTQVWNATMYEPDRVVAATYAMGGLASYGGYLYWGTLHVPTKATSVHTEVYPPGDEAATKAAVRNTQRASAVFRGRDFGDSRQKVDLLYGLPDLPAFDPTASAGAGAWSLKSTGYKPLYGRSGFDNPFNTYTWAMAVAGGKLYVGTMDWSYLLTSMAGIGGQGSNATVTREMYNPANISAVDRSGFGGDLWVFEGANHPAKPVSTSGLGNYLNYGVRNIVTDGNDLFVGMANPMNLRTDPNDGVPEGGWELISVSPRR
;
A
#
# COMPACT_ATOMS: atom_id res chain seq x y z
N MET A 1 43.55 32.09 10.66
CA MET A 1 42.40 32.26 11.58
C MET A 1 41.24 31.48 11.01
N PHE A 2 40.89 30.37 11.65
CA PHE A 2 39.73 29.55 11.32
C PHE A 2 38.46 30.27 11.79
N GLY A 3 37.52 30.48 10.89
CA GLY A 3 36.16 30.94 11.20
C GLY A 3 35.16 29.88 10.79
N SER A 4 34.77 29.05 11.75
CA SER A 4 33.75 28.01 11.61
C SER A 4 32.38 28.65 11.38
N VAL A 5 31.75 28.39 10.24
CA VAL A 5 30.32 28.63 10.04
C VAL A 5 29.59 27.34 10.40
N LEU A 6 28.99 27.33 11.59
CA LEU A 6 28.05 26.32 12.05
C LEU A 6 26.85 26.29 11.11
N GLY A 7 26.70 25.20 10.36
CA GLY A 7 25.47 24.89 9.64
C GLY A 7 24.35 24.59 10.63
N LEU A 8 23.35 25.46 10.70
CA LEU A 8 22.10 25.20 11.39
C LEU A 8 21.29 24.18 10.58
N SER A 9 21.32 22.92 11.02
CA SER A 9 20.37 21.89 10.58
C SER A 9 19.01 22.17 11.23
N THR A 10 18.14 22.92 10.57
CA THR A 10 16.73 23.00 10.95
C THR A 10 16.03 21.73 10.46
N GLY A 11 16.04 20.70 11.31
CA GLY A 11 15.09 19.59 11.20
C GLY A 11 13.67 20.17 11.31
N ALA A 12 12.78 19.76 10.41
CA ALA A 12 11.35 19.98 10.61
C ALA A 12 10.98 19.33 11.96
N LEU A 13 10.45 20.14 12.87
CA LEU A 13 10.35 19.81 14.29
C LEU A 13 9.46 18.57 14.50
N ALA A 14 9.96 17.64 15.32
CA ALA A 14 9.09 16.65 15.96
C ALA A 14 8.04 17.40 16.78
N GLY A 15 6.77 17.08 16.58
CA GLY A 15 5.64 17.79 17.18
C GLY A 15 4.54 16.82 17.59
N ASP A 16 3.90 17.09 18.73
CA ASP A 16 2.69 16.38 19.14
C ASP A 16 1.53 16.89 18.28
N TYR A 17 0.71 16.02 17.71
CA TYR A 17 -0.45 16.43 16.90
C TYR A 17 -1.62 16.95 17.76
N GLY A 18 -1.34 17.42 18.98
CA GLY A 18 -2.31 17.95 19.92
C GLY A 18 -3.05 16.87 20.71
N ASN A 19 -3.83 17.32 21.69
CA ASN A 19 -4.66 16.47 22.55
C ASN A 19 -6.12 16.52 22.08
N ASP A 20 -6.52 15.56 21.26
CA ASP A 20 -7.89 15.35 20.78
C ASP A 20 -8.78 14.57 21.79
N GLY A 21 -8.30 14.33 23.00
CA GLY A 21 -8.97 13.46 23.98
C GLY A 21 -8.82 11.96 23.70
N SER A 22 -8.06 11.57 22.66
CA SER A 22 -7.76 10.16 22.37
C SER A 22 -6.97 9.52 23.51
N PRO A 23 -7.20 8.22 23.83
CA PRO A 23 -6.36 7.46 24.74
C PRO A 23 -4.95 7.22 24.18
N TYR A 24 -4.65 7.76 23.00
CA TYR A 24 -3.36 7.67 22.34
C TYR A 24 -2.69 9.05 22.23
N ARG A 25 -1.36 9.05 22.26
CA ARG A 25 -0.52 10.19 21.91
C ARG A 25 0.06 9.95 20.53
N VAL A 26 -0.10 10.92 19.63
CA VAL A 26 0.32 10.84 18.23
C VAL A 26 1.35 11.92 17.98
N ARG A 27 2.56 11.53 17.60
CA ARG A 27 3.68 12.46 17.40
C ARG A 27 4.29 12.29 16.02
N LEU A 28 4.40 13.40 15.28
CA LEU A 28 5.16 13.46 14.05
C LEU A 28 6.66 13.32 14.35
N LEU A 29 7.30 12.33 13.74
CA LEU A 29 8.73 12.07 13.91
C LEU A 29 9.55 12.64 12.75
N ALA A 30 9.02 12.52 11.54
CA ALA A 30 9.67 12.99 10.31
C ALA A 30 8.64 13.19 9.20
N LYS A 31 8.97 14.06 8.24
CA LYS A 31 8.15 14.34 7.06
C LYS A 31 9.01 14.59 5.83
N ALA A 32 8.47 14.25 4.66
CA ALA A 32 9.01 14.63 3.36
C ALA A 32 9.22 16.16 3.25
N LYS A 33 10.27 16.55 2.53
CA LYS A 33 10.48 17.94 2.11
C LYS A 33 10.20 18.07 0.61
N PRO A 34 9.77 19.24 0.12
CA PRO A 34 9.70 19.48 -1.31
C PRO A 34 11.03 19.14 -1.99
N ASP A 35 10.95 18.53 -3.17
CA ASP A 35 12.10 17.98 -3.90
C ASP A 35 12.13 18.37 -5.38
N GLU A 36 11.14 19.16 -5.83
CA GLU A 36 11.03 19.65 -7.21
C GLU A 36 10.30 20.99 -7.24
N CYS A 37 10.46 21.74 -8.34
CA CYS A 37 9.67 22.93 -8.63
C CYS A 37 8.79 22.68 -9.84
N PHE A 38 7.51 23.05 -9.72
CA PHE A 38 6.49 22.87 -10.74
C PHE A 38 6.04 24.22 -11.30
N ALA A 39 6.17 24.40 -12.61
CA ALA A 39 5.77 25.62 -13.33
C ALA A 39 4.60 25.40 -14.30
N GLY A 40 4.05 24.19 -14.37
CA GLY A 40 2.98 23.82 -15.29
C GLY A 40 3.22 22.47 -15.97
N ILE A 41 2.14 21.81 -16.39
CA ILE A 41 2.21 20.55 -17.13
C ILE A 41 2.93 20.80 -18.46
N GLY A 42 3.92 19.96 -18.77
CA GLY A 42 4.67 20.10 -20.02
C GLY A 42 5.66 21.28 -20.01
N VAL A 43 5.86 21.97 -18.89
CA VAL A 43 6.89 23.01 -18.73
C VAL A 43 8.14 22.39 -18.11
N SER A 44 9.32 22.85 -18.50
CA SER A 44 10.57 22.41 -17.85
C SER A 44 10.57 22.79 -16.37
N TYR A 45 11.07 21.90 -15.52
CA TYR A 45 11.12 22.09 -14.08
C TYR A 45 12.15 23.17 -13.72
N PRO A 46 11.74 24.26 -13.04
CA PRO A 46 12.68 25.27 -12.59
C PRO A 46 13.69 24.72 -11.57
N PRO A 47 14.86 25.35 -11.42
CA PRO A 47 15.78 25.05 -10.32
C PRO A 47 15.13 25.32 -8.95
N GLY A 48 15.51 24.51 -7.96
CA GLY A 48 15.03 24.57 -6.58
C GLY A 48 14.68 23.19 -6.04
N PRO A 49 14.08 23.10 -4.84
CA PRO A 49 13.63 24.21 -3.97
C PRO A 49 14.78 24.95 -3.21
N PRO A 50 14.58 26.22 -2.77
CA PRO A 50 13.41 27.07 -3.02
C PRO A 50 13.27 27.41 -4.51
N CYS A 51 12.02 27.51 -4.97
CA CYS A 51 11.74 27.61 -6.40
C CYS A 51 12.03 29.01 -6.93
N ALA A 52 12.85 29.09 -7.98
CA ALA A 52 13.12 30.35 -8.67
C ALA A 52 11.85 30.93 -9.33
N THR A 53 11.01 30.03 -9.86
CA THR A 53 9.67 30.32 -10.40
C THR A 53 8.77 29.10 -10.18
N GLY A 54 7.45 29.29 -10.27
CA GLY A 54 6.48 28.21 -10.01
C GLY A 54 6.31 27.93 -8.52
N GLN A 55 5.77 26.76 -8.21
CA GLN A 55 5.49 26.31 -6.84
C GLN A 55 6.33 25.09 -6.47
N ALA A 56 6.58 24.90 -5.18
CA ALA A 56 7.28 23.72 -4.68
C ALA A 56 6.40 22.47 -4.82
N LYS A 57 7.02 21.31 -5.00
CA LYS A 57 6.36 20.02 -5.16
C LYS A 57 7.04 18.96 -4.29
N VAL A 58 6.26 18.14 -3.58
CA VAL A 58 6.72 16.93 -2.84
C VAL A 58 6.39 15.69 -3.63
N ASN A 59 7.38 15.09 -4.30
CA ASN A 59 7.14 13.84 -5.03
C ASN A 59 7.15 12.61 -4.09
N GLN A 60 7.89 12.64 -2.99
CA GLN A 60 8.00 11.54 -2.02
C GLN A 60 6.70 11.39 -1.21
N ALA A 61 5.78 10.57 -1.71
CA ALA A 61 4.41 10.48 -1.20
C ALA A 61 4.25 9.51 -0.02
N TYR A 62 4.97 8.38 -0.04
CA TYR A 62 4.71 7.26 0.86
C TYR A 62 5.95 6.86 1.68
N VAL A 63 5.75 6.51 2.95
CA VAL A 63 6.61 5.53 3.66
C VAL A 63 6.19 4.13 3.16
N TRP A 64 6.83 3.66 2.10
CA TRP A 64 6.28 2.54 1.31
C TRP A 64 6.76 1.16 1.75
N GLY A 65 7.98 1.06 2.27
CA GLY A 65 8.53 -0.10 2.97
C GLY A 65 9.13 0.32 4.30
N LEU A 66 9.03 -0.52 5.33
CA LEU A 66 9.40 -0.18 6.70
C LEU A 66 10.08 -1.39 7.37
N ALA A 67 11.16 -1.15 8.10
CA ALA A 67 11.90 -2.17 8.84
C ALA A 67 12.40 -1.60 10.18
N ARG A 68 12.59 -2.47 11.18
CA ARG A 68 13.04 -2.04 12.51
C ARG A 68 14.16 -2.93 13.03
N VAL A 69 15.25 -2.31 13.51
CA VAL A 69 16.34 -2.99 14.24
C VAL A 69 16.60 -2.26 15.55
N GLY A 70 16.11 -2.82 16.65
CA GLY A 70 16.15 -2.14 17.95
C GLY A 70 15.53 -0.75 17.84
N ARG A 71 16.28 0.30 18.19
CA ARG A 71 15.81 1.69 18.12
C ARG A 71 15.77 2.29 16.70
N GLN A 72 16.32 1.60 15.72
CA GLN A 72 16.43 2.08 14.35
C GLN A 72 15.16 1.75 13.57
N VAL A 73 14.50 2.77 13.02
CA VAL A 73 13.37 2.64 12.11
C VAL A 73 13.85 3.03 10.72
N TRP A 74 13.97 2.05 9.84
CA TRP A 74 14.40 2.23 8.47
C TRP A 74 13.19 2.27 7.56
N PHE A 75 13.19 3.14 6.55
CA PHE A 75 12.13 3.12 5.55
C PHE A 75 12.59 3.50 4.15
N GLY A 76 11.90 2.91 3.18
CA GLY A 76 12.00 3.23 1.77
C GLY A 76 10.74 3.96 1.29
N THR A 77 10.89 4.88 0.34
CA THR A 77 9.77 5.72 -0.11
C THR A 77 9.15 5.26 -1.43
N GLY A 78 7.94 5.76 -1.69
CA GLY A 78 7.27 5.69 -2.99
C GLY A 78 6.91 7.08 -3.50
N THR A 79 7.13 7.34 -4.79
CA THR A 79 6.98 8.68 -5.38
C THR A 79 5.74 8.78 -6.25
N ASN A 80 4.92 9.82 -6.07
CA ASN A 80 3.70 10.09 -6.84
C ASN A 80 2.80 8.84 -7.04
N ILE A 81 2.68 7.97 -6.04
CA ILE A 81 2.05 6.65 -6.19
C ILE A 81 0.59 6.74 -6.64
N ASN A 82 -0.10 7.84 -6.32
CA ASN A 82 -1.43 8.11 -6.86
C ASN A 82 -1.43 8.20 -8.39
N CYS A 83 -0.53 8.98 -8.97
CA CYS A 83 -0.37 9.12 -10.42
C CYS A 83 0.06 7.79 -11.05
N LEU A 84 1.02 7.08 -10.45
CA LEU A 84 1.45 5.77 -10.94
C LEU A 84 0.31 4.75 -10.91
N THR A 85 -0.48 4.69 -9.83
CA THR A 85 -1.63 3.78 -9.73
C THR A 85 -2.70 4.12 -10.77
N SER A 86 -3.02 5.41 -10.94
CA SER A 86 -3.97 5.87 -11.96
C SER A 86 -3.50 5.54 -13.38
N GLY A 87 -2.21 5.75 -13.67
CA GLY A 87 -1.59 5.45 -14.96
C GLY A 87 -1.53 3.96 -15.27
N THR A 88 -1.03 3.14 -14.34
CA THR A 88 -0.77 1.71 -14.61
C THR A 88 -1.96 0.81 -14.35
N ASN A 89 -2.80 1.10 -13.35
CA ASN A 89 -3.89 0.21 -12.93
C ASN A 89 -5.24 0.62 -13.51
N LEU A 90 -5.43 1.92 -13.78
CA LEU A 90 -6.68 2.47 -14.33
C LEU A 90 -6.53 2.94 -15.79
N SER A 91 -5.33 2.87 -16.36
CA SER A 91 -5.01 3.33 -17.72
C SER A 91 -5.37 4.81 -17.97
N ARG A 92 -5.33 5.63 -16.93
CA ARG A 92 -5.61 7.07 -17.00
C ARG A 92 -4.30 7.83 -17.11
N ILE A 93 -4.02 8.32 -18.31
CA ILE A 93 -2.76 8.97 -18.67
C ILE A 93 -2.95 10.41 -19.13
N GLU A 94 -4.16 10.94 -18.99
CA GLU A 94 -4.45 12.34 -19.29
C GLU A 94 -3.93 13.24 -18.18
N PRO A 95 -3.05 14.21 -18.49
CA PRO A 95 -2.50 15.09 -17.48
C PRO A 95 -3.59 15.88 -16.74
N TYR A 96 -3.40 16.01 -15.43
CA TYR A 96 -4.36 16.68 -14.55
C TYR A 96 -3.62 17.47 -13.47
N VAL A 97 -4.11 18.67 -13.17
CA VAL A 97 -3.62 19.53 -12.10
C VAL A 97 -4.78 20.22 -11.40
N ASN A 98 -4.70 20.30 -10.08
CA ASN A 98 -5.55 21.14 -9.24
C ASN A 98 -4.69 21.78 -8.13
N GLY A 99 -5.32 22.37 -7.11
CA GLY A 99 -4.60 22.97 -5.98
C GLY A 99 -3.93 21.95 -5.03
N ASP A 100 -4.23 20.66 -5.16
CA ASP A 100 -3.77 19.60 -4.25
C ASP A 100 -2.63 18.77 -4.84
N PHE A 101 -2.74 18.39 -6.11
CA PHE A 101 -1.78 17.53 -6.78
C PHE A 101 -1.75 17.74 -8.29
N VAL A 102 -0.67 17.25 -8.89
CA VAL A 102 -0.49 17.14 -10.34
C VAL A 102 -0.06 15.71 -10.72
N CYS A 103 -0.64 15.21 -11.81
CA CYS A 103 -0.15 14.05 -12.54
C CYS A 103 0.11 14.48 -14.00
N GLU A 104 1.37 14.43 -14.42
CA GLU A 104 1.84 14.96 -15.70
C GLU A 104 1.93 13.88 -16.79
N TYR A 105 2.05 12.60 -16.39
CA TYR A 105 2.14 11.44 -17.28
C TYR A 105 3.16 11.65 -18.42
N GLY A 106 2.72 11.46 -19.67
CA GLY A 106 3.55 11.62 -20.86
C GLY A 106 4.08 13.04 -21.09
N GLN A 107 3.52 14.05 -20.42
CA GLN A 107 3.98 15.44 -20.53
C GLN A 107 5.05 15.82 -19.48
N SER A 108 5.34 14.92 -18.53
CA SER A 108 6.41 15.12 -17.55
C SER A 108 7.77 15.35 -18.23
N GLN A 109 8.64 16.15 -17.61
CA GLN A 109 10.02 16.31 -18.06
C GLN A 109 10.77 14.97 -18.06
N VAL A 110 10.42 14.05 -17.16
CA VAL A 110 11.02 12.72 -17.06
C VAL A 110 10.83 11.92 -18.34
N VAL A 111 9.62 11.92 -18.90
CA VAL A 111 9.33 11.27 -20.19
C VAL A 111 10.01 12.01 -21.34
N LYS A 112 10.01 13.35 -21.34
CA LYS A 112 10.72 14.13 -22.37
C LYS A 112 12.21 13.83 -22.44
N GLN A 113 12.85 13.63 -21.28
CA GLN A 113 14.27 13.27 -21.18
C GLN A 113 14.52 11.77 -21.46
N ASN A 114 13.49 10.93 -21.35
CA ASN A 114 13.58 9.49 -21.57
C ASN A 114 12.39 9.00 -22.41
N PRO A 115 12.37 9.26 -23.74
CA PRO A 115 11.20 8.98 -24.59
C PRO A 115 10.75 7.51 -24.64
N GLY A 116 11.60 6.57 -24.21
CA GLY A 116 11.25 5.15 -24.09
C GLY A 116 10.42 4.80 -22.85
N LEU A 117 10.22 5.73 -21.91
CA LEU A 117 9.37 5.51 -20.74
C LEU A 117 7.88 5.62 -21.10
N PRO A 118 7.05 4.64 -20.72
CA PRO A 118 5.61 4.73 -20.93
C PRO A 118 5.00 5.95 -20.21
N PRO A 119 4.03 6.65 -20.82
CA PRO A 119 3.32 7.77 -20.18
C PRO A 119 2.71 7.42 -18.82
N SER A 120 2.26 6.17 -18.63
CA SER A 120 1.65 5.68 -17.39
C SER A 120 2.57 5.69 -16.17
N VAL A 121 3.89 5.82 -16.36
CA VAL A 121 4.87 5.93 -15.28
C VAL A 121 5.67 7.24 -15.33
N GLY A 122 5.21 8.23 -16.10
CA GLY A 122 5.96 9.48 -16.31
C GLY A 122 6.17 10.32 -15.05
N ASP A 123 5.29 10.18 -14.07
CA ASP A 123 5.42 10.87 -12.77
C ASP A 123 6.41 10.21 -11.81
N TYR A 124 7.07 9.10 -12.18
CA TYR A 124 8.02 8.46 -11.29
C TYR A 124 9.19 9.40 -10.96
N ARG A 125 9.69 9.29 -9.73
CA ARG A 125 11.00 9.79 -9.30
C ARG A 125 11.73 8.68 -8.55
N PRO A 126 13.07 8.62 -8.57
CA PRO A 126 13.81 7.64 -7.78
C PRO A 126 13.40 7.70 -6.29
N PRO A 127 13.21 6.55 -5.63
CA PRO A 127 12.88 6.52 -4.21
C PRO A 127 14.09 6.89 -3.35
N GLN A 128 13.80 7.13 -2.08
CA GLN A 128 14.76 7.43 -1.03
C GLN A 128 14.78 6.33 0.02
N VAL A 129 15.90 6.22 0.73
CA VAL A 129 16.05 5.41 1.94
C VAL A 129 16.36 6.32 3.11
N TRP A 130 15.68 6.11 4.23
CA TRP A 130 15.82 6.88 5.45
C TRP A 130 16.02 5.98 6.66
N LEU A 131 16.74 6.51 7.64
CA LEU A 131 16.92 5.92 8.96
C LEU A 131 16.51 6.95 10.01
N TYR A 132 15.53 6.61 10.84
CA TYR A 132 15.17 7.34 12.04
C TYR A 132 15.64 6.60 13.29
N ASP A 133 16.38 7.27 14.18
CA ASP A 133 16.79 6.73 15.47
C ASP A 133 15.84 7.21 16.58
N SER A 134 15.03 6.29 17.10
CA SER A 134 14.03 6.60 18.13
C SER A 134 14.63 6.99 19.49
N GLY A 135 15.93 6.76 19.72
CA GLY A 135 16.60 7.11 20.96
C GLY A 135 16.92 8.60 21.08
N ASN A 136 17.20 9.28 19.96
CA ASN A 136 17.60 10.69 19.93
C ASN A 136 16.80 11.54 18.93
N GLY A 137 15.88 10.94 18.17
CA GLY A 137 15.06 11.64 17.17
C GLY A 137 15.80 11.97 15.87
N GLN A 138 17.00 11.43 15.64
CA GLN A 138 17.78 11.76 14.47
C GLN A 138 17.24 11.07 13.22
N LEU A 139 16.94 11.86 12.19
CA LEU A 139 16.62 11.39 10.85
C LEU A 139 17.85 11.51 9.94
N THR A 140 18.21 10.42 9.27
CA THR A 140 19.36 10.34 8.34
C THR A 140 18.89 9.85 6.99
N GLU A 141 19.18 10.61 5.93
CA GLU A 141 18.97 10.15 4.56
C GLU A 141 20.13 9.23 4.12
N LYS A 142 19.81 8.11 3.47
CA LYS A 142 20.77 7.05 3.11
C LYS A 142 20.91 6.85 1.60
N THR A 143 20.12 7.55 0.80
CA THR A 143 20.04 7.38 -0.66
C THR A 143 21.36 7.71 -1.35
N ALA A 144 22.09 8.73 -0.88
CA ALA A 144 23.40 9.10 -1.44
C ALA A 144 24.40 7.93 -1.38
N GLU A 145 24.37 7.11 -0.32
CA GLU A 145 25.26 5.94 -0.20
C GLU A 145 25.02 4.91 -1.30
N ILE A 146 23.79 4.80 -1.81
CA ILE A 146 23.47 3.94 -2.95
C ILE A 146 24.02 4.55 -4.24
N ARG A 147 23.75 5.85 -4.46
CA ARG A 147 24.13 6.57 -5.68
C ARG A 147 25.64 6.66 -5.87
N ASP A 148 26.37 6.85 -4.78
CA ASP A 148 27.80 7.12 -4.80
C ASP A 148 28.64 5.83 -4.72
N ARG A 149 27.99 4.67 -4.50
CA ARG A 149 28.67 3.37 -4.41
C ARG A 149 29.23 2.90 -5.76
N SER A 150 28.39 2.89 -6.80
CA SER A 150 28.76 2.49 -8.16
C SER A 150 27.73 2.98 -9.19
N ALA A 151 28.11 2.99 -10.46
CA ALA A 151 27.19 3.34 -11.55
C ALA A 151 26.00 2.36 -11.64
N ASP A 152 26.21 1.08 -11.33
CA ASP A 152 25.18 0.05 -11.34
C ASP A 152 24.19 0.22 -10.19
N ASP A 153 24.67 0.50 -8.98
CA ASP A 153 23.81 0.81 -7.83
C ASP A 153 22.96 2.05 -8.10
N ALA A 154 23.58 3.11 -8.62
CA ALA A 154 22.89 4.32 -9.01
C ALA A 154 21.84 4.06 -10.10
N LYS A 155 22.14 3.19 -11.08
CA LYS A 155 21.21 2.79 -12.13
C LYS A 155 20.03 2.02 -11.55
N ARG A 156 20.25 1.03 -10.67
CA ARG A 156 19.17 0.26 -10.04
C ARG A 156 18.26 1.17 -9.22
N LEU A 157 18.81 2.11 -8.45
CA LEU A 157 18.01 3.08 -7.73
C LEU A 157 17.17 3.94 -8.69
N ARG A 158 17.78 4.50 -9.75
CA ARG A 158 17.07 5.31 -10.74
C ARG A 158 15.98 4.55 -11.48
N THR A 159 16.12 3.24 -11.67
CA THR A 159 15.11 2.42 -12.34
C THR A 159 14.11 1.78 -11.39
N THR A 160 14.18 2.05 -10.08
CA THR A 160 13.22 1.54 -9.11
C THR A 160 12.01 2.48 -9.03
N LEU A 161 10.79 1.96 -9.20
CA LEU A 161 9.54 2.72 -9.10
C LEU A 161 9.26 3.20 -7.67
N GLY A 162 9.63 2.37 -6.69
CA GLY A 162 9.67 2.74 -5.29
C GLY A 162 9.97 1.55 -4.39
N LEU A 163 10.43 1.82 -3.18
CA LEU A 163 10.89 0.80 -2.23
C LEU A 163 9.71 0.33 -1.38
N ARG A 164 8.93 -0.58 -1.94
CA ARG A 164 7.65 -1.05 -1.41
C ARG A 164 7.77 -2.07 -0.28
N ALA A 165 8.88 -2.79 -0.20
CA ALA A 165 9.12 -3.80 0.81
C ALA A 165 10.31 -3.42 1.68
N GLY A 166 10.21 -3.67 2.98
CA GLY A 166 11.28 -3.51 3.95
C GLY A 166 11.28 -4.68 4.93
N GLY A 167 12.46 -5.14 5.33
CA GLY A 167 12.63 -6.18 6.34
C GLY A 167 14.04 -6.18 6.91
N SER A 168 14.23 -6.80 8.06
CA SER A 168 15.55 -6.88 8.69
C SER A 168 15.71 -8.18 9.45
N HIS A 169 16.88 -8.80 9.34
CA HIS A 169 17.20 -10.05 10.01
C HIS A 169 18.72 -10.26 10.05
N ASN A 170 19.24 -10.90 11.10
CA ASN A 170 20.66 -11.30 11.24
C ASN A 170 21.70 -10.26 10.77
N GLY A 171 21.54 -9.01 11.19
CA GLY A 171 22.51 -7.96 10.92
C GLY A 171 22.25 -7.16 9.66
N ILE A 172 21.24 -7.49 8.84
CA ILE A 172 20.93 -6.76 7.61
C ILE A 172 19.56 -6.07 7.66
N VAL A 173 19.43 -5.01 6.88
CA VAL A 173 18.17 -4.39 6.47
C VAL A 173 18.07 -4.49 4.95
N LEU A 174 16.96 -5.02 4.45
CA LEU A 174 16.66 -5.15 3.02
C LEU A 174 15.51 -4.22 2.64
N PHE A 175 15.67 -3.52 1.52
CA PHE A 175 14.59 -2.86 0.83
C PHE A 175 14.42 -3.44 -0.57
N GLY A 176 13.18 -3.56 -1.02
CA GLY A 176 12.86 -4.08 -2.33
C GLY A 176 11.75 -3.29 -3.02
N GLY A 177 11.84 -3.19 -4.33
CA GLY A 177 10.90 -2.41 -5.14
C GLY A 177 10.75 -2.92 -6.57
N PRO A 178 9.56 -2.79 -7.18
CA PRO A 178 9.40 -2.97 -8.62
C PRO A 178 10.29 -2.00 -9.40
N ALA A 179 10.88 -2.47 -10.49
CA ALA A 179 11.68 -1.68 -11.40
C ALA A 179 10.88 -1.28 -12.65
N LEU A 180 11.30 -0.23 -13.36
CA LEU A 180 10.67 0.27 -14.59
C LEU A 180 10.62 -0.79 -15.71
N ASN A 181 11.61 -1.68 -15.74
CA ASN A 181 11.69 -2.83 -16.64
C ASN A 181 10.95 -4.07 -16.09
N GLN A 182 10.10 -3.89 -15.07
CA GLN A 182 9.22 -4.93 -14.53
C GLN A 182 9.95 -6.11 -13.88
N THR A 183 11.15 -5.87 -13.37
CA THR A 183 11.89 -6.76 -12.45
C THR A 183 11.79 -6.25 -11.01
N VAL A 184 12.44 -6.89 -10.04
CA VAL A 184 12.56 -6.40 -8.66
C VAL A 184 14.01 -6.00 -8.39
N ASN A 185 14.22 -4.79 -7.89
CA ASN A 185 15.51 -4.36 -7.38
C ASN A 185 15.52 -4.51 -5.85
N LEU A 186 16.63 -4.99 -5.30
CA LEU A 186 16.89 -5.10 -3.86
C LEU A 186 18.11 -4.27 -3.45
N PHE A 187 18.06 -3.73 -2.25
CA PHE A 187 19.11 -2.90 -1.64
C PHE A 187 19.36 -3.38 -0.21
N ALA A 188 20.62 -3.54 0.18
CA ALA A 188 20.99 -4.05 1.49
C ALA A 188 21.81 -3.03 2.29
N PHE A 189 21.57 -2.99 3.60
CA PHE A 189 22.32 -2.19 4.56
C PHE A 189 22.72 -3.07 5.74
N ASP A 190 23.89 -2.82 6.29
CA ASP A 190 24.31 -3.40 7.57
C ASP A 190 23.61 -2.64 8.70
N SER A 191 22.83 -3.33 9.51
CA SER A 191 22.07 -2.76 10.63
C SER A 191 22.93 -2.28 11.80
N LYS A 192 24.16 -2.78 11.93
CA LYS A 192 25.12 -2.38 12.97
C LYS A 192 25.91 -1.16 12.54
N THR A 193 26.58 -1.24 11.38
CA THR A 193 27.41 -0.13 10.88
C THR A 193 26.59 0.95 10.18
N LYS A 194 25.31 0.66 9.88
CA LYS A 194 24.36 1.52 9.16
C LYS A 194 24.84 1.83 7.73
N ARG A 195 25.77 1.07 7.17
CA ARG A 195 26.35 1.31 5.84
C ARG A 195 25.65 0.52 4.76
N TYR A 196 25.57 1.11 3.57
CA TYR A 196 25.12 0.41 2.37
C TYR A 196 26.05 -0.74 1.99
N LEU A 197 25.48 -1.91 1.72
CA LEU A 197 26.21 -3.15 1.38
C LEU A 197 26.22 -3.41 -0.12
N GLY A 198 25.16 -3.04 -0.84
CA GLY A 198 25.04 -3.23 -2.29
C GLY A 198 23.60 -3.38 -2.74
N SER A 199 23.43 -3.66 -4.04
CA SER A 199 22.13 -3.94 -4.66
C SER A 199 22.20 -5.09 -5.67
N THR A 200 21.04 -5.70 -5.92
CA THR A 200 20.86 -6.69 -6.98
C THR A 200 19.53 -6.51 -7.70
N THR A 201 19.36 -7.18 -8.83
CA THR A 201 18.09 -7.30 -9.55
C THR A 201 17.69 -8.77 -9.58
N LEU A 202 16.47 -9.06 -9.13
CA LEU A 202 15.84 -10.36 -9.32
C LEU A 202 15.00 -10.30 -10.59
N SER A 203 15.49 -10.91 -11.67
CA SER A 203 14.89 -10.82 -13.01
C SER A 203 13.59 -11.62 -13.17
N GLU A 204 13.39 -12.65 -12.35
CA GLU A 204 12.19 -13.52 -12.39
C GLU A 204 10.94 -12.85 -11.80
N TYR A 205 11.12 -11.83 -10.96
CA TYR A 205 10.05 -11.24 -10.17
C TYR A 205 9.84 -9.79 -10.57
N GLY A 206 8.59 -9.36 -10.71
CA GLY A 206 8.24 -7.99 -11.11
C GLY A 206 7.51 -7.18 -10.05
N ASN A 207 7.23 -7.76 -8.89
CA ASN A 207 6.55 -7.08 -7.79
C ASN A 207 7.00 -7.66 -6.43
N ILE A 208 6.96 -6.84 -5.38
CA ILE A 208 7.34 -7.21 -4.01
C ILE A 208 6.62 -6.26 -3.03
N ARG A 209 6.19 -6.75 -1.86
CA ARG A 209 5.48 -5.89 -0.89
C ARG A 209 5.87 -6.07 0.58
N HIS A 210 5.90 -7.27 1.14
CA HIS A 210 6.17 -7.43 2.57
C HIS A 210 7.20 -8.53 2.84
N MET A 211 7.86 -8.42 3.99
CA MET A 211 8.82 -9.39 4.49
C MET A 211 8.47 -9.74 5.94
N VAL A 212 8.61 -11.00 6.31
CA VAL A 212 8.32 -11.48 7.68
C VAL A 212 9.46 -12.33 8.19
N VAL A 213 9.79 -12.17 9.47
CA VAL A 213 10.66 -13.11 10.17
C VAL A 213 9.78 -14.13 10.89
N ALA A 214 9.98 -15.41 10.58
CA ALA A 214 9.28 -16.53 11.20
C ALA A 214 10.27 -17.67 11.43
N ASP A 215 10.20 -18.34 12.59
CA ASP A 215 11.13 -19.43 12.96
C ASP A 215 12.61 -19.11 12.67
N ASN A 216 13.04 -17.91 13.10
CA ASN A 216 14.39 -17.40 12.89
C ASN A 216 14.88 -17.38 11.42
N ALA A 217 13.97 -17.20 10.47
CA ALA A 217 14.28 -16.99 9.06
C ALA A 217 13.46 -15.83 8.49
N LEU A 218 14.05 -15.10 7.54
CA LEU A 218 13.39 -14.01 6.82
C LEU A 218 12.78 -14.52 5.52
N TYR A 219 11.51 -14.19 5.27
CA TYR A 219 10.76 -14.56 4.08
C TYR A 219 10.22 -13.32 3.36
N LEU A 220 10.22 -13.36 2.03
CA LEU A 220 9.79 -12.27 1.17
C LEU A 220 8.75 -12.78 0.17
N GLY A 221 7.59 -12.14 0.10
CA GLY A 221 6.59 -12.41 -0.93
C GLY A 221 6.88 -11.61 -2.20
N VAL A 222 6.93 -12.29 -3.34
CA VAL A 222 7.22 -11.70 -4.65
C VAL A 222 6.17 -12.11 -5.70
N GLY A 223 5.95 -11.26 -6.70
CA GLY A 223 5.15 -11.56 -7.88
C GLY A 223 6.02 -12.04 -9.03
N ILE A 224 5.66 -13.18 -9.65
CA ILE A 224 6.40 -13.79 -10.77
C ILE A 224 6.04 -13.09 -12.08
N GLY A 225 7.06 -12.79 -12.88
CA GLY A 225 6.92 -12.13 -14.18
C GLY A 225 6.50 -10.67 -14.07
N ARG A 226 6.08 -10.09 -15.20
CA ARG A 226 5.72 -8.67 -15.33
C ARG A 226 4.68 -8.26 -14.29
N ASN A 227 5.10 -7.48 -13.29
CA ASN A 227 4.24 -7.03 -12.20
C ASN A 227 3.41 -8.17 -11.55
N GLY A 228 3.99 -9.38 -11.46
CA GLY A 228 3.33 -10.55 -10.89
C GLY A 228 2.24 -11.19 -11.78
N SER A 229 2.15 -10.86 -13.06
CA SER A 229 1.10 -11.39 -13.94
C SER A 229 1.13 -12.91 -14.11
N ALA A 230 2.24 -13.58 -13.79
CA ALA A 230 2.41 -15.02 -13.92
C ALA A 230 2.23 -15.79 -12.60
N GLY A 231 1.86 -15.11 -11.51
CA GLY A 231 1.67 -15.72 -10.18
C GLY A 231 2.54 -15.08 -9.11
N GLY A 232 2.84 -15.83 -8.06
CA GLY A 232 3.63 -15.38 -6.92
C GLY A 232 4.60 -16.44 -6.42
N ALA A 233 5.57 -16.01 -5.63
CA ALA A 233 6.49 -16.88 -4.92
C ALA A 233 6.79 -16.35 -3.52
N VAL A 234 7.36 -17.21 -2.69
CA VAL A 234 7.98 -16.84 -1.42
C VAL A 234 9.44 -17.20 -1.51
N LEU A 235 10.29 -16.26 -1.14
CA LEU A 235 11.72 -16.46 -1.06
C LEU A 235 12.13 -16.50 0.41
N ARG A 236 12.83 -17.55 0.84
CA ARG A 236 13.54 -17.57 2.11
C ARG A 236 14.92 -16.95 1.90
N TRP A 237 15.29 -15.98 2.71
CA TRP A 237 16.62 -15.39 2.69
C TRP A 237 17.62 -16.31 3.41
N THR A 238 18.75 -16.56 2.74
CA THR A 238 19.86 -17.41 3.20
C THR A 238 21.20 -16.68 3.15
N GLY A 239 21.17 -15.35 3.01
CA GLY A 239 22.38 -14.52 2.90
C GLY A 239 23.10 -14.28 4.22
N THR A 240 24.13 -13.45 4.13
CA THR A 240 24.88 -12.89 5.26
C THR A 240 25.15 -11.40 5.02
N VAL A 241 25.85 -10.71 5.93
CA VAL A 241 26.28 -9.32 5.70
C VAL A 241 27.23 -9.22 4.51
N GLU A 242 28.09 -10.23 4.31
CA GLU A 242 29.08 -10.30 3.24
C GLU A 242 28.44 -10.70 1.90
N ASN A 243 27.39 -11.52 1.93
CA ASN A 243 26.62 -11.93 0.76
C ASN A 243 25.11 -11.74 1.01
N PRO A 244 24.61 -10.49 0.93
CA PRO A 244 23.25 -10.17 1.38
C PRO A 244 22.15 -10.65 0.43
N PHE A 245 22.49 -11.13 -0.77
CA PHE A 245 21.53 -11.42 -1.83
C PHE A 245 21.44 -12.92 -2.18
N SER A 246 21.34 -13.77 -1.15
CA SER A 246 21.10 -15.20 -1.31
C SER A 246 19.68 -15.55 -0.87
N PHE A 247 18.95 -16.26 -1.73
CA PHE A 247 17.57 -16.63 -1.53
C PHE A 247 17.28 -18.03 -2.08
N VAL A 248 16.34 -18.73 -1.46
CA VAL A 248 15.80 -19.99 -1.94
C VAL A 248 14.28 -19.86 -2.10
N PRO A 249 13.69 -20.20 -3.26
CA PRO A 249 12.24 -20.27 -3.41
C PRO A 249 11.65 -21.37 -2.52
N VAL A 250 10.63 -21.02 -1.75
CA VAL A 250 9.92 -21.92 -0.81
C VAL A 250 8.41 -21.92 -1.00
N ALA A 251 7.91 -21.20 -2.01
CA ALA A 251 6.53 -21.26 -2.48
C ALA A 251 6.47 -20.88 -3.96
N GLN A 252 5.58 -21.53 -4.70
CA GLN A 252 5.10 -21.07 -6.00
C GLN A 252 3.56 -21.05 -5.97
N LEU A 253 2.98 -19.88 -6.21
CA LEU A 253 1.56 -19.59 -6.05
C LEU A 253 0.97 -19.17 -7.40
N PRO A 254 -0.27 -19.59 -7.73
CA PRO A 254 -0.98 -19.11 -8.92
C PRO A 254 -1.40 -17.63 -8.83
N ALA A 255 -1.37 -17.03 -7.65
CA ALA A 255 -1.71 -15.63 -7.38
C ALA A 255 -0.49 -14.89 -6.79
N GLN A 256 -0.45 -13.56 -6.94
CA GLN A 256 0.68 -12.75 -6.49
C GLN A 256 0.76 -12.70 -4.97
N ALA A 257 1.91 -13.00 -4.37
CA ALA A 257 2.11 -12.80 -2.94
C ALA A 257 2.11 -11.29 -2.60
N ALA A 258 1.30 -10.88 -1.62
CA ALA A 258 1.10 -9.47 -1.29
C ALA A 258 1.44 -9.14 0.18
N ASP A 259 1.02 -9.95 1.14
CA ASP A 259 1.39 -9.78 2.56
C ASP A 259 1.63 -11.16 3.19
N LEU A 260 2.41 -11.23 4.26
CA LEU A 260 2.80 -12.46 4.94
C LEU A 260 2.86 -12.27 6.45
N THR A 261 2.39 -13.26 7.20
CA THR A 261 2.56 -13.36 8.66
C THR A 261 2.79 -14.82 9.04
N GLU A 262 3.42 -15.03 10.19
CA GLU A 262 3.38 -16.32 10.87
C GLU A 262 2.06 -16.44 11.67
N HIS A 263 1.47 -17.64 11.65
CA HIS A 263 0.34 -18.03 12.49
C HIS A 263 0.36 -19.56 12.66
N ASP A 264 0.22 -20.04 13.90
CA ASP A 264 0.14 -21.47 14.26
C ASP A 264 1.27 -22.34 13.66
N GLY A 265 2.50 -21.82 13.68
CA GLY A 265 3.70 -22.49 13.19
C GLY A 265 3.75 -22.59 11.66
N ARG A 266 3.01 -21.75 10.94
CA ARG A 266 2.95 -21.70 9.47
C ARG A 266 3.07 -20.26 8.99
N ILE A 267 3.51 -20.08 7.76
CA ILE A 267 3.42 -18.79 7.07
C ILE A 267 2.10 -18.76 6.32
N PHE A 268 1.34 -17.69 6.53
CA PHE A 268 0.16 -17.36 5.77
C PHE A 268 0.44 -16.20 4.84
N ILE A 269 -0.20 -16.19 3.68
CA ILE A 269 -0.01 -15.19 2.64
C ILE A 269 -1.36 -14.67 2.19
N SER A 270 -1.48 -13.35 2.14
CA SER A 270 -2.54 -12.68 1.41
C SER A 270 -2.09 -12.44 -0.03
N THR A 271 -2.96 -12.71 -1.02
CA THR A 271 -2.59 -12.61 -2.44
C THR A 271 -3.40 -11.58 -3.23
N TRP A 272 -2.82 -11.11 -4.33
CA TRP A 272 -3.54 -10.35 -5.36
C TRP A 272 -3.75 -11.20 -6.62
N PRO A 273 -4.72 -10.85 -7.48
CA PRO A 273 -4.97 -11.56 -8.72
C PRO A 273 -3.73 -11.53 -9.61
N ALA A 274 -3.43 -12.67 -10.24
CA ALA A 274 -2.41 -12.75 -11.28
C ALA A 274 -3.06 -12.55 -12.66
N GLY A 275 -2.64 -11.50 -13.37
CA GLY A 275 -3.19 -11.17 -14.68
C GLY A 275 -4.71 -11.00 -14.67
N SER A 276 -5.37 -11.51 -15.72
CA SER A 276 -6.84 -11.62 -15.77
C SER A 276 -7.26 -12.91 -15.06
N ALA A 277 -7.53 -12.83 -13.76
CA ALA A 277 -7.88 -13.99 -12.95
C ALA A 277 -9.23 -14.58 -13.39
N THR A 278 -9.19 -15.81 -13.92
CA THR A 278 -10.38 -16.55 -14.39
C THR A 278 -10.68 -17.78 -13.55
N THR A 279 -9.80 -18.16 -12.61
CA THR A 279 -9.96 -19.33 -11.75
C THR A 279 -9.82 -18.92 -10.28
N THR A 280 -10.42 -19.69 -9.39
CA THR A 280 -10.35 -19.46 -7.93
C THR A 280 -8.90 -19.39 -7.42
N ALA A 281 -8.00 -20.17 -8.01
CA ALA A 281 -6.60 -20.23 -7.61
C ALA A 281 -5.82 -18.95 -8.01
N THR A 282 -6.18 -18.30 -9.12
CA THR A 282 -5.53 -17.06 -9.58
C THR A 282 -6.15 -15.80 -9.00
N MET A 283 -7.27 -15.93 -8.29
CA MET A 283 -7.92 -14.82 -7.56
C MET A 283 -7.22 -14.51 -6.24
N ALA A 284 -7.49 -13.30 -5.73
CA ALA A 284 -7.08 -12.90 -4.39
C ALA A 284 -7.59 -13.88 -3.32
N GLY A 285 -6.74 -14.24 -2.37
CA GLY A 285 -7.08 -15.18 -1.32
C GLY A 285 -6.03 -15.27 -0.21
N ILE A 286 -6.22 -16.26 0.66
CA ILE A 286 -5.31 -16.61 1.75
C ILE A 286 -4.71 -17.99 1.47
N TRP A 287 -3.38 -18.05 1.47
CA TRP A 287 -2.59 -19.25 1.26
C TRP A 287 -1.82 -19.62 2.52
N MET A 288 -1.71 -20.91 2.80
CA MET A 288 -1.10 -21.46 4.00
C MET A 288 0.04 -22.42 3.63
N SER A 289 1.21 -22.26 4.26
CA SER A 289 2.38 -23.12 4.08
C SER A 289 2.25 -24.47 4.81
N PRO A 290 3.14 -25.44 4.53
CA PRO A 290 3.53 -26.50 5.47
C PRO A 290 3.96 -25.94 6.84
N LYS A 291 4.06 -26.78 7.88
CA LYS A 291 4.52 -26.25 9.17
C LYS A 291 5.99 -25.91 9.05
N LEU A 292 6.41 -24.83 9.70
CA LEU A 292 7.82 -24.43 9.77
C LEU A 292 8.67 -25.47 10.52
N SER A 293 8.03 -26.30 11.33
CA SER A 293 8.64 -27.43 12.03
C SER A 293 8.72 -28.72 11.19
N ASP A 294 8.15 -28.75 9.98
CA ASP A 294 8.18 -29.95 9.13
C ASP A 294 9.56 -30.06 8.46
N GLY A 295 10.37 -31.04 8.86
CA GLY A 295 11.69 -31.27 8.28
C GLY A 295 12.78 -30.36 8.86
N ALA A 296 13.57 -29.71 8.00
CA ALA A 296 14.61 -28.76 8.42
C ALA A 296 13.99 -27.45 8.95
N PRO A 297 14.67 -26.67 9.82
CA PRO A 297 14.10 -25.44 10.38
C PRO A 297 13.67 -24.44 9.31
N GLY A 298 12.42 -23.98 9.40
CA GLY A 298 11.78 -23.12 8.41
C GLY A 298 11.49 -23.80 7.07
N LEU A 299 10.82 -23.09 6.16
CA LEU A 299 10.50 -23.66 4.84
C LEU A 299 11.77 -23.85 3.99
N ASN A 300 11.72 -24.84 3.11
CA ASN A 300 12.79 -25.16 2.16
C ASN A 300 12.21 -25.39 0.74
N SER A 301 13.06 -25.70 -0.23
CA SER A 301 12.64 -25.85 -1.63
C SER A 301 11.64 -26.98 -1.86
N GLU A 302 11.61 -28.00 -1.00
CA GLU A 302 10.66 -29.12 -1.09
C GLU A 302 9.23 -28.69 -0.71
N ASP A 303 9.09 -27.57 0.00
CA ASP A 303 7.79 -27.01 0.39
C ASP A 303 7.14 -26.17 -0.71
N ALA A 304 7.87 -25.85 -1.78
CA ALA A 304 7.46 -24.87 -2.78
C ALA A 304 6.09 -25.15 -3.42
N THR A 305 5.72 -26.42 -3.54
CA THR A 305 4.45 -26.88 -4.17
C THR A 305 3.40 -27.34 -3.16
N ARG A 306 3.67 -27.24 -1.85
CA ARG A 306 2.84 -27.81 -0.76
C ARG A 306 1.95 -26.78 -0.07
N TRP A 307 1.79 -25.60 -0.68
CA TRP A 307 0.94 -24.53 -0.17
C TRP A 307 -0.53 -24.76 -0.53
N THR A 308 -1.42 -24.44 0.41
CA THR A 308 -2.87 -24.65 0.25
C THR A 308 -3.62 -23.32 0.30
N GLN A 309 -4.53 -23.08 -0.64
CA GLN A 309 -5.46 -21.96 -0.56
C GLN A 309 -6.58 -22.29 0.42
N VAL A 310 -6.67 -21.54 1.52
CA VAL A 310 -7.64 -21.78 2.60
C VAL A 310 -8.84 -20.83 2.56
N TRP A 311 -8.72 -19.73 1.82
CA TRP A 311 -9.81 -18.79 1.56
C TRP A 311 -9.57 -18.06 0.23
N ASN A 312 -10.63 -17.62 -0.46
CA ASN A 312 -10.52 -16.80 -1.67
C ASN A 312 -11.68 -15.81 -1.81
N ALA A 313 -11.51 -14.78 -2.65
CA ALA A 313 -12.46 -13.69 -2.83
C ALA A 313 -13.89 -14.16 -3.18
N THR A 314 -14.05 -15.21 -3.99
CA THR A 314 -15.38 -15.73 -4.40
C THR A 314 -16.16 -16.40 -3.26
N MET A 315 -15.51 -16.68 -2.13
CA MET A 315 -16.21 -17.14 -0.94
C MET A 315 -17.06 -16.02 -0.32
N TYR A 316 -16.76 -14.75 -0.59
CA TYR A 316 -17.48 -13.58 -0.06
C TYR A 316 -18.13 -12.72 -1.15
N GLU A 317 -17.45 -12.51 -2.29
CA GLU A 317 -17.94 -11.69 -3.39
C GLU A 317 -18.77 -12.53 -4.39
N PRO A 318 -20.09 -12.31 -4.48
CA PRO A 318 -20.95 -13.05 -5.40
C PRO A 318 -20.80 -12.61 -6.87
N ASP A 319 -20.35 -11.38 -7.14
CA ASP A 319 -20.12 -10.92 -8.51
C ASP A 319 -18.74 -11.38 -9.03
N ARG A 320 -18.73 -12.22 -10.06
CA ARG A 320 -17.47 -12.79 -10.58
C ARG A 320 -16.50 -11.75 -11.13
N VAL A 321 -16.99 -10.69 -11.75
CA VAL A 321 -16.13 -9.66 -12.34
C VAL A 321 -15.55 -8.78 -11.24
N VAL A 322 -16.37 -8.39 -10.26
CA VAL A 322 -15.86 -7.65 -9.10
C VAL A 322 -14.87 -8.51 -8.31
N ALA A 323 -15.15 -9.80 -8.08
CA ALA A 323 -14.26 -10.72 -7.36
C ALA A 323 -12.88 -10.83 -8.02
N ALA A 324 -12.82 -10.84 -9.35
CA ALA A 324 -11.55 -10.87 -10.09
C ALA A 324 -10.70 -9.61 -9.92
N THR A 325 -11.27 -8.51 -9.40
CA THR A 325 -10.56 -7.26 -9.10
C THR A 325 -10.18 -7.08 -7.64
N TYR A 326 -10.61 -7.98 -6.75
CA TYR A 326 -10.23 -7.94 -5.34
C TYR A 326 -8.72 -8.07 -5.19
N ALA A 327 -8.16 -7.32 -4.25
CA ALA A 327 -6.82 -7.56 -3.72
C ALA A 327 -6.94 -7.84 -2.21
N MET A 328 -5.96 -8.52 -1.62
CA MET A 328 -5.88 -8.71 -0.18
C MET A 328 -4.87 -7.78 0.50
N GLY A 329 -5.23 -7.38 1.71
CA GLY A 329 -4.60 -6.37 2.53
C GLY A 329 -3.67 -6.92 3.59
N GLY A 330 -3.57 -6.15 4.68
CA GLY A 330 -2.79 -6.48 5.87
C GLY A 330 -3.20 -7.82 6.47
N LEU A 331 -2.22 -8.51 7.07
CA LEU A 331 -2.34 -9.84 7.64
C LEU A 331 -1.70 -9.86 9.02
N ALA A 332 -2.33 -10.46 10.03
CA ALA A 332 -1.74 -10.57 11.37
C ALA A 332 -2.28 -11.78 12.16
N SER A 333 -1.43 -12.40 12.98
CA SER A 333 -1.83 -13.38 13.99
C SER A 333 -2.13 -12.67 15.32
N TYR A 334 -3.34 -12.83 15.84
CA TYR A 334 -3.78 -12.18 17.08
C TYR A 334 -4.84 -13.00 17.82
N GLY A 335 -4.64 -13.22 19.13
CA GLY A 335 -5.64 -13.87 19.98
C GLY A 335 -6.09 -15.26 19.51
N GLY A 336 -5.18 -16.04 18.88
CA GLY A 336 -5.48 -17.36 18.32
C GLY A 336 -6.24 -17.34 16.99
N TYR A 337 -6.25 -16.20 16.29
CA TYR A 337 -6.82 -16.08 14.95
C TYR A 337 -5.83 -15.42 13.99
N LEU A 338 -5.91 -15.79 12.73
CA LEU A 338 -5.39 -15.03 11.60
C LEU A 338 -6.40 -13.96 11.19
N TYR A 339 -5.99 -12.70 11.11
CA TYR A 339 -6.80 -11.58 10.62
C TYR A 339 -6.34 -11.15 9.24
N TRP A 340 -7.27 -10.79 8.37
CA TRP A 340 -6.98 -10.17 7.09
C TRP A 340 -8.09 -9.20 6.68
N GLY A 341 -7.76 -8.27 5.77
CA GLY A 341 -8.76 -7.41 5.13
C GLY A 341 -8.60 -7.35 3.61
N THR A 342 -9.61 -6.84 2.92
CA THR A 342 -9.60 -6.69 1.46
C THR A 342 -9.09 -5.31 1.02
N LEU A 343 -8.68 -5.19 -0.23
CA LEU A 343 -8.26 -3.96 -0.90
C LEU A 343 -9.06 -3.80 -2.20
N HIS A 344 -9.66 -2.63 -2.40
CA HIS A 344 -10.42 -2.29 -3.61
C HIS A 344 -9.90 -1.02 -4.23
N VAL A 345 -9.12 -1.14 -5.32
CA VAL A 345 -8.60 0.06 -5.99
C VAL A 345 -9.80 0.89 -6.43
N PRO A 346 -9.95 2.15 -5.97
CA PRO A 346 -11.14 2.94 -6.29
C PRO A 346 -11.40 2.94 -7.79
N THR A 347 -12.66 2.69 -8.17
CA THR A 347 -13.14 2.62 -9.56
C THR A 347 -12.64 1.45 -10.43
N LYS A 348 -11.67 0.64 -9.98
CA LYS A 348 -11.11 -0.46 -10.80
C LYS A 348 -12.16 -1.51 -11.17
N ALA A 349 -12.96 -1.94 -10.20
CA ALA A 349 -14.05 -2.90 -10.42
C ALA A 349 -15.04 -2.37 -11.47
N THR A 350 -15.39 -1.09 -11.40
CA THR A 350 -16.28 -0.46 -12.38
C THR A 350 -15.67 -0.47 -13.77
N SER A 351 -14.39 -0.09 -13.92
CA SER A 351 -13.73 -0.08 -15.23
C SER A 351 -13.77 -1.46 -15.87
N VAL A 352 -13.36 -2.50 -15.14
CA VAL A 352 -13.37 -3.88 -15.64
C VAL A 352 -14.79 -4.36 -15.91
N HIS A 353 -15.74 -4.08 -15.02
CA HIS A 353 -17.13 -4.49 -15.19
C HIS A 353 -17.78 -3.84 -16.41
N THR A 354 -17.53 -2.55 -16.68
CA THR A 354 -18.09 -1.87 -17.86
C THR A 354 -17.41 -2.29 -19.17
N GLU A 355 -16.21 -2.86 -19.10
CA GLU A 355 -15.55 -3.47 -20.26
C GLU A 355 -16.16 -4.84 -20.58
N VAL A 356 -16.42 -5.65 -19.55
CA VAL A 356 -17.03 -6.99 -19.69
C VAL A 356 -18.52 -6.91 -20.01
N TYR A 357 -19.24 -6.00 -19.35
CA TYR A 357 -20.68 -5.76 -19.52
C TYR A 357 -20.93 -4.27 -19.77
N PRO A 358 -20.78 -3.81 -21.03
CA PRO A 358 -21.03 -2.41 -21.38
C PRO A 358 -22.47 -1.98 -21.06
N PRO A 359 -22.67 -0.90 -20.28
CA PRO A 359 -24.01 -0.44 -19.95
C PRO A 359 -24.71 0.13 -21.20
N GLY A 360 -25.96 -0.26 -21.44
CA GLY A 360 -26.73 0.16 -22.62
C GLY A 360 -27.27 1.59 -22.55
N ASP A 361 -27.44 2.15 -21.35
CA ASP A 361 -27.98 3.49 -21.12
C ASP A 361 -27.41 4.17 -19.86
N GLU A 362 -27.88 5.40 -19.57
CA GLU A 362 -27.44 6.18 -18.41
C GLU A 362 -27.84 5.54 -17.07
N ALA A 363 -29.02 4.91 -17.00
CA ALA A 363 -29.49 4.25 -15.78
C ALA A 363 -28.63 3.02 -15.44
N ALA A 364 -28.32 2.20 -16.45
CA ALA A 364 -27.41 1.08 -16.35
C ALA A 364 -25.99 1.55 -15.98
N THR A 365 -25.54 2.68 -16.51
CA THR A 365 -24.25 3.29 -16.14
C THR A 365 -24.22 3.66 -14.66
N LYS A 366 -25.24 4.36 -14.17
CA LYS A 366 -25.39 4.71 -12.74
C LYS A 366 -25.45 3.48 -11.85
N ALA A 367 -26.17 2.44 -12.28
CA ALA A 367 -26.25 1.18 -11.57
C ALA A 367 -24.88 0.49 -11.51
N ALA A 368 -24.15 0.41 -12.63
CA ALA A 368 -22.82 -0.20 -12.67
C ALA A 368 -21.81 0.54 -11.79
N VAL A 369 -21.76 1.88 -11.85
CA VAL A 369 -20.86 2.68 -10.99
C VAL A 369 -21.17 2.43 -9.52
N ARG A 370 -22.44 2.49 -9.12
CA ARG A 370 -22.87 2.28 -7.73
C ARG A 370 -22.59 0.87 -7.22
N ASN A 371 -23.00 -0.13 -8.00
CA ASN A 371 -23.05 -1.53 -7.57
C ASN A 371 -21.70 -2.25 -7.64
N THR A 372 -20.68 -1.64 -8.26
CA THR A 372 -19.31 -2.17 -8.30
C THR A 372 -18.39 -1.59 -7.24
N GLN A 373 -18.78 -0.53 -6.52
CA GLN A 373 -17.96 0.00 -5.42
C GLN A 373 -17.91 -1.00 -4.26
N ARG A 374 -16.74 -1.08 -3.60
CA ARG A 374 -16.52 -1.91 -2.42
C ARG A 374 -15.67 -1.16 -1.40
N ALA A 375 -16.14 -1.13 -0.17
CA ALA A 375 -15.32 -0.81 1.00
C ALA A 375 -14.67 -2.09 1.53
N SER A 376 -13.57 -1.95 2.26
CA SER A 376 -12.77 -3.07 2.75
C SER A 376 -13.57 -3.96 3.70
N ALA A 377 -13.61 -5.26 3.47
CA ALA A 377 -14.11 -6.23 4.43
C ALA A 377 -12.95 -6.74 5.30
N VAL A 378 -13.24 -7.02 6.58
CA VAL A 378 -12.27 -7.55 7.55
C VAL A 378 -12.76 -8.89 8.08
N PHE A 379 -11.88 -9.87 8.07
CA PHE A 379 -12.13 -11.23 8.48
C PHE A 379 -11.15 -11.67 9.55
N ARG A 380 -11.53 -12.73 10.26
CA ARG A 380 -10.58 -13.55 11.01
C ARG A 380 -10.89 -15.03 10.80
N GLY A 381 -9.90 -15.88 10.97
CA GLY A 381 -10.09 -17.33 10.93
C GLY A 381 -9.08 -18.08 11.77
N ARG A 382 -9.33 -19.37 11.98
CA ARG A 382 -8.50 -20.27 12.77
C ARG A 382 -8.75 -21.73 12.37
N ASP A 383 -7.96 -22.63 12.94
CA ASP A 383 -8.06 -24.08 12.70
C ASP A 383 -7.92 -24.43 11.20
N PHE A 384 -7.11 -23.66 10.46
CA PHE A 384 -6.91 -23.85 9.03
C PHE A 384 -6.29 -25.21 8.69
N GLY A 385 -6.76 -25.83 7.61
CA GLY A 385 -6.32 -27.16 7.19
C GLY A 385 -6.89 -28.32 8.01
N ASP A 386 -7.80 -28.06 8.96
CA ASP A 386 -8.57 -29.04 9.71
C ASP A 386 -10.06 -28.96 9.34
N SER A 387 -10.83 -30.01 9.62
CA SER A 387 -12.29 -29.99 9.42
C SER A 387 -13.02 -28.95 10.28
N ARG A 388 -12.37 -28.42 11.33
CA ARG A 388 -12.86 -27.34 12.19
C ARG A 388 -12.53 -25.93 11.69
N GLN A 389 -11.91 -25.79 10.51
CA GLN A 389 -11.59 -24.49 9.94
C GLN A 389 -12.80 -23.56 9.98
N LYS A 390 -12.60 -22.36 10.55
CA LYS A 390 -13.66 -21.36 10.67
C LYS A 390 -13.16 -19.99 10.21
N VAL A 391 -13.99 -19.31 9.44
CA VAL A 391 -13.81 -17.92 9.04
C VAL A 391 -15.01 -17.11 9.51
N ASP A 392 -14.75 -16.06 10.28
CA ASP A 392 -15.73 -15.08 10.72
C ASP A 392 -15.55 -13.78 9.91
N LEU A 393 -16.66 -13.19 9.46
CA LEU A 393 -16.68 -11.82 8.94
C LEU A 393 -16.83 -10.85 10.11
N LEU A 394 -15.87 -9.94 10.30
CA LEU A 394 -15.90 -8.95 11.39
C LEU A 394 -16.61 -7.68 10.95
N TYR A 395 -16.16 -7.13 9.83
CA TYR A 395 -16.68 -5.93 9.19
C TYR A 395 -16.96 -6.24 7.73
N GLY A 396 -18.21 -6.14 7.30
CA GLY A 396 -18.60 -6.47 5.93
C GLY A 396 -20.10 -6.37 5.68
N LEU A 397 -20.57 -6.89 4.55
CA LEU A 397 -21.98 -6.90 4.19
C LEU A 397 -22.50 -8.34 4.05
N PRO A 398 -23.71 -8.64 4.57
CA PRO A 398 -24.32 -9.96 4.41
C PRO A 398 -24.81 -10.23 2.99
N ASP A 399 -25.06 -9.16 2.23
CA ASP A 399 -25.48 -9.20 0.83
C ASP A 399 -24.71 -8.16 0.03
N LEU A 400 -24.29 -8.53 -1.18
CA LEU A 400 -23.60 -7.65 -2.11
C LEU A 400 -24.35 -7.61 -3.46
N PRO A 401 -24.35 -6.46 -4.15
CA PRO A 401 -24.86 -6.39 -5.51
C PRO A 401 -24.03 -7.27 -6.45
N ALA A 402 -24.70 -8.12 -7.21
CA ALA A 402 -24.10 -8.88 -8.30
C ALA A 402 -24.92 -8.74 -9.58
N PHE A 403 -24.20 -8.68 -10.71
CA PHE A 403 -24.79 -8.59 -12.03
C PHE A 403 -25.00 -10.00 -12.61
N ASP A 404 -26.24 -10.29 -13.00
CA ASP A 404 -26.59 -11.47 -13.78
C ASP A 404 -26.77 -11.05 -15.24
N PRO A 405 -25.85 -11.38 -16.16
CA PRO A 405 -25.97 -11.01 -17.57
C PRO A 405 -27.07 -11.79 -18.31
N THR A 406 -27.59 -12.88 -17.74
CA THR A 406 -28.64 -13.70 -18.35
C THR A 406 -30.05 -13.26 -17.95
N ALA A 407 -30.16 -12.45 -16.89
CA ALA A 407 -31.43 -11.88 -16.45
C ALA A 407 -32.04 -10.94 -17.50
N SER A 408 -33.34 -10.67 -17.36
CA SER A 408 -34.09 -9.74 -18.22
C SER A 408 -33.93 -10.03 -19.72
N ALA A 409 -34.09 -11.31 -20.11
CA ALA A 409 -33.90 -11.77 -21.49
C ALA A 409 -32.52 -11.43 -22.10
N GLY A 410 -31.47 -11.45 -21.28
CA GLY A 410 -30.09 -11.16 -21.70
C GLY A 410 -29.71 -9.68 -21.68
N ALA A 411 -30.62 -8.78 -21.26
CA ALA A 411 -30.28 -7.38 -21.00
C ALA A 411 -29.43 -7.21 -19.71
N GLY A 412 -29.48 -8.22 -18.84
CA GLY A 412 -28.77 -8.26 -17.57
C GLY A 412 -29.46 -7.45 -16.46
N ALA A 413 -29.24 -7.86 -15.22
CA ALA A 413 -29.81 -7.19 -14.05
C ALA A 413 -28.92 -7.29 -12.83
N TRP A 414 -28.89 -6.21 -12.04
CA TRP A 414 -28.31 -6.22 -10.71
C TRP A 414 -29.30 -6.76 -9.69
N SER A 415 -28.83 -7.61 -8.78
CA SER A 415 -29.61 -8.02 -7.61
C SER A 415 -28.70 -8.18 -6.39
N LEU A 416 -29.25 -8.03 -5.18
CA LEU A 416 -28.51 -8.38 -3.97
C LEU A 416 -28.41 -9.91 -3.88
N LYS A 417 -27.19 -10.39 -3.64
CA LYS A 417 -26.89 -11.80 -3.41
C LYS A 417 -26.21 -11.95 -2.06
N SER A 418 -26.64 -12.97 -1.31
CA SER A 418 -26.02 -13.29 -0.04
C SER A 418 -24.55 -13.64 -0.23
N THR A 419 -23.71 -13.15 0.67
CA THR A 419 -22.28 -13.49 0.75
C THR A 419 -22.05 -14.80 1.51
N GLY A 420 -23.09 -15.37 2.14
CA GLY A 420 -22.95 -16.50 3.05
C GLY A 420 -22.38 -16.14 4.43
N TYR A 421 -22.04 -14.85 4.66
CA TYR A 421 -21.53 -14.35 5.93
C TYR A 421 -22.51 -13.40 6.61
N LYS A 422 -22.38 -13.30 7.94
CA LYS A 422 -23.01 -12.24 8.73
C LYS A 422 -21.89 -11.50 9.48
N PRO A 423 -21.75 -10.18 9.33
CA PRO A 423 -20.73 -9.42 10.03
C PRO A 423 -20.99 -9.45 11.55
N LEU A 424 -19.94 -9.63 12.33
CA LEU A 424 -20.03 -9.67 13.80
C LEU A 424 -20.18 -8.28 14.42
N TYR A 425 -19.57 -7.25 13.82
CA TYR A 425 -19.42 -5.94 14.48
C TYR A 425 -20.00 -4.77 13.68
N GLY A 426 -19.68 -4.64 12.39
CA GLY A 426 -20.09 -3.48 11.60
C GLY A 426 -20.04 -3.73 10.10
N ARG A 427 -20.31 -2.69 9.32
CA ARG A 427 -20.27 -2.76 7.85
C ARG A 427 -18.84 -2.69 7.34
N SER A 428 -18.65 -3.03 6.06
CA SER A 428 -17.37 -2.85 5.37
C SER A 428 -16.81 -1.45 5.59
N GLY A 429 -15.48 -1.35 5.70
CA GLY A 429 -14.74 -0.10 5.88
C GLY A 429 -14.85 0.48 7.28
N PHE A 430 -15.16 -0.35 8.29
CA PHE A 430 -15.47 0.10 9.65
C PHE A 430 -16.59 1.15 9.63
N ASP A 431 -17.66 0.84 8.89
CA ASP A 431 -18.82 1.72 8.63
C ASP A 431 -18.54 2.98 7.78
N ASN A 432 -17.31 3.16 7.28
CA ASN A 432 -16.98 4.19 6.30
C ASN A 432 -16.83 3.59 4.88
N PRO A 433 -17.70 3.93 3.91
CA PRO A 433 -17.64 3.38 2.56
C PRO A 433 -16.41 3.82 1.74
N PHE A 434 -15.69 4.86 2.18
CA PHE A 434 -14.47 5.34 1.53
C PHE A 434 -13.22 4.63 2.05
N ASN A 435 -13.32 3.85 3.14
CA ASN A 435 -12.26 2.94 3.56
C ASN A 435 -12.20 1.73 2.63
N THR A 436 -11.41 1.83 1.57
CA THR A 436 -11.35 0.81 0.52
C THR A 436 -10.23 -0.20 0.73
N TYR A 437 -9.24 0.13 1.55
CA TYR A 437 -8.10 -0.73 1.86
C TYR A 437 -7.98 -1.01 3.35
N THR A 438 -7.72 -2.27 3.70
CA THR A 438 -7.02 -2.62 4.93
C THR A 438 -5.53 -2.79 4.62
N TRP A 439 -4.72 -1.75 4.81
CA TRP A 439 -3.37 -1.70 4.25
C TRP A 439 -2.30 -2.44 5.05
N ALA A 440 -2.35 -2.31 6.38
CA ALA A 440 -1.35 -2.86 7.28
C ALA A 440 -2.02 -3.31 8.58
N MET A 441 -1.49 -4.37 9.17
CA MET A 441 -1.88 -4.84 10.49
C MET A 441 -0.63 -5.08 11.34
N ALA A 442 -0.69 -4.75 12.62
CA ALA A 442 0.40 -5.02 13.55
C ALA A 442 -0.13 -5.26 14.96
N VAL A 443 0.54 -6.14 15.72
CA VAL A 443 0.21 -6.40 17.13
C VAL A 443 1.21 -5.68 18.02
N ALA A 444 0.72 -4.85 18.94
CA ALA A 444 1.52 -4.16 19.95
C ALA A 444 0.76 -4.11 21.28
N GLY A 445 1.46 -4.33 22.39
CA GLY A 445 0.86 -4.30 23.73
C GLY A 445 -0.39 -5.17 23.91
N GLY A 446 -0.42 -6.35 23.27
CA GLY A 446 -1.57 -7.26 23.35
C GLY A 446 -2.83 -6.80 22.60
N LYS A 447 -2.71 -5.79 21.72
CA LYS A 447 -3.79 -5.28 20.86
C LYS A 447 -3.42 -5.43 19.40
N LEU A 448 -4.41 -5.63 18.54
CA LEU A 448 -4.24 -5.64 17.08
C LEU A 448 -4.62 -4.27 16.51
N TYR A 449 -3.72 -3.65 15.78
CA TYR A 449 -3.94 -2.40 15.08
C TYR A 449 -4.14 -2.65 13.59
N VAL A 450 -5.06 -1.91 12.98
CA VAL A 450 -5.43 -2.03 11.56
C VAL A 450 -5.41 -0.65 10.93
N GLY A 451 -4.50 -0.44 9.98
CA GLY A 451 -4.39 0.79 9.20
C GLY A 451 -5.14 0.71 7.88
N THR A 452 -5.89 1.76 7.52
CA THR A 452 -6.74 1.78 6.32
C THR A 452 -6.27 2.80 5.27
N MET A 453 -6.94 2.79 4.11
CA MET A 453 -6.94 3.88 3.12
C MET A 453 -8.33 4.44 2.94
N ASP A 454 -8.46 5.75 3.07
CA ASP A 454 -9.66 6.49 2.78
C ASP A 454 -9.44 7.35 1.52
N TRP A 455 -10.30 7.22 0.51
CA TRP A 455 -10.14 7.98 -0.75
C TRP A 455 -11.08 9.19 -0.87
N SER A 456 -11.83 9.54 0.18
CA SER A 456 -12.85 10.59 0.15
C SER A 456 -12.28 11.99 -0.15
N TYR A 457 -11.10 12.31 0.38
CA TYR A 457 -10.38 13.54 0.05
C TYR A 457 -10.01 13.59 -1.44
N LEU A 458 -9.47 12.49 -1.95
CA LEU A 458 -9.08 12.38 -3.36
C LEU A 458 -10.30 12.51 -4.27
N LEU A 459 -11.42 11.85 -3.94
CA LEU A 459 -12.68 12.01 -4.67
C LEU A 459 -13.13 13.47 -4.71
N THR A 460 -13.03 14.17 -3.56
CA THR A 460 -13.46 15.57 -3.44
C THR A 460 -12.55 16.53 -4.22
N SER A 461 -11.23 16.30 -4.22
CA SER A 461 -10.28 17.12 -5.00
C SER A 461 -10.38 16.87 -6.51
N MET A 462 -10.96 15.73 -6.91
CA MET A 462 -11.26 15.38 -8.30
C MET A 462 -12.65 15.86 -8.77
N ALA A 463 -13.35 16.69 -7.99
CA ALA A 463 -14.62 17.29 -8.39
C ALA A 463 -14.45 18.09 -9.69
N GLY A 464 -15.24 17.77 -10.72
CA GLY A 464 -15.20 18.46 -12.00
C GLY A 464 -14.16 17.93 -12.99
N ILE A 465 -13.49 16.80 -12.72
CA ILE A 465 -12.79 16.02 -13.75
C ILE A 465 -13.85 15.44 -14.71
N GLY A 466 -14.25 16.24 -15.69
CA GLY A 466 -15.25 15.88 -16.68
C GLY A 466 -14.64 15.25 -17.93
N GLY A 467 -15.11 14.05 -18.28
CA GLY A 467 -15.55 13.75 -19.66
C GLY A 467 -14.52 13.62 -20.78
N GLN A 468 -13.29 13.17 -20.52
CA GLN A 468 -12.34 12.82 -21.59
C GLN A 468 -12.05 11.31 -21.61
N GLY A 469 -11.83 10.76 -22.81
CA GLY A 469 -11.65 9.33 -23.08
C GLY A 469 -12.91 8.56 -23.50
N SER A 470 -12.73 7.31 -23.95
CA SER A 470 -13.78 6.44 -24.54
C SER A 470 -14.93 6.06 -23.59
N ASN A 471 -14.85 6.42 -22.29
CA ASN A 471 -15.85 6.10 -21.27
C ASN A 471 -16.26 7.34 -20.45
N ALA A 472 -16.39 8.49 -21.13
CA ALA A 472 -16.70 9.80 -20.54
C ALA A 472 -17.95 9.80 -19.64
N THR A 473 -18.98 9.01 -19.98
CA THR A 473 -20.22 8.90 -19.19
C THR A 473 -19.98 8.23 -17.84
N VAL A 474 -19.25 7.11 -17.82
CA VAL A 474 -18.88 6.40 -16.57
C VAL A 474 -18.02 7.29 -15.69
N THR A 475 -17.04 7.99 -16.29
CA THR A 475 -16.16 8.92 -15.57
C THR A 475 -16.94 10.08 -14.96
N ARG A 476 -17.87 10.68 -15.73
CA ARG A 476 -18.73 11.77 -15.23
C ARG A 476 -19.59 11.33 -14.05
N GLU A 477 -20.09 10.09 -14.06
CA GLU A 477 -20.90 9.58 -12.96
C GLU A 477 -20.05 9.24 -11.72
N MET A 478 -18.83 8.71 -11.90
CA MET A 478 -17.88 8.47 -10.79
C MET A 478 -17.54 9.75 -10.03
N TYR A 479 -17.36 10.86 -10.75
CA TYR A 479 -16.96 12.17 -10.20
C TYR A 479 -18.11 13.17 -10.16
N ASN A 480 -19.35 12.67 -10.05
CA ASN A 480 -20.54 13.49 -10.05
C ASN A 480 -20.52 14.46 -8.84
N PRO A 481 -20.58 15.79 -9.05
CA PRO A 481 -20.52 16.78 -7.98
C PRO A 481 -21.60 16.59 -6.89
N ALA A 482 -22.77 16.06 -7.25
CA ALA A 482 -23.82 15.78 -6.27
C ALA A 482 -23.40 14.70 -5.27
N ASN A 483 -22.75 13.63 -5.74
CA ASN A 483 -22.22 12.56 -4.88
C ASN A 483 -21.08 13.08 -3.98
N ILE A 484 -20.25 13.98 -4.53
CA ILE A 484 -19.13 14.59 -3.81
C ILE A 484 -19.62 15.53 -2.71
N SER A 485 -20.69 16.30 -2.96
CA SER A 485 -21.25 17.23 -1.98
C SER A 485 -21.80 16.55 -0.71
N ALA A 486 -22.11 15.25 -0.80
CA ALA A 486 -22.60 14.44 0.31
C ALA A 486 -21.47 13.80 1.16
N VAL A 487 -20.20 13.97 0.77
CA VAL A 487 -19.06 13.43 1.50
C VAL A 487 -18.83 14.23 2.78
N ASP A 488 -18.81 13.53 3.91
CA ASP A 488 -18.45 14.13 5.20
C ASP A 488 -16.95 14.43 5.24
N ARG A 489 -16.61 15.72 5.28
CA ARG A 489 -15.22 16.20 5.28
C ARG A 489 -14.52 15.98 6.62
N SER A 490 -15.26 15.72 7.70
CA SER A 490 -14.67 15.43 9.00
C SER A 490 -14.01 14.05 9.06
N GLY A 491 -14.37 13.14 8.14
CA GLY A 491 -13.78 11.81 7.98
C GLY A 491 -12.63 11.73 6.98
N PHE A 492 -12.00 12.85 6.62
CA PHE A 492 -10.86 12.85 5.70
C PHE A 492 -9.60 12.28 6.34
N GLY A 493 -8.91 11.40 5.60
CA GLY A 493 -7.65 10.79 6.01
C GLY A 493 -7.81 9.30 6.30
N GLY A 494 -6.71 8.56 6.26
CA GLY A 494 -6.71 7.14 6.57
C GLY A 494 -6.94 6.90 8.06
N ASP A 495 -7.59 5.79 8.38
CA ASP A 495 -7.91 5.43 9.75
C ASP A 495 -6.86 4.49 10.35
N LEU A 496 -6.72 4.59 11.66
CA LEU A 496 -6.06 3.58 12.49
C LEU A 496 -7.09 3.05 13.49
N TRP A 497 -7.38 1.75 13.39
CA TRP A 497 -8.30 1.04 14.27
C TRP A 497 -7.53 0.14 15.23
N VAL A 498 -8.13 -0.17 16.39
CA VAL A 498 -7.56 -1.11 17.36
C VAL A 498 -8.60 -2.11 17.85
N PHE A 499 -8.28 -3.40 17.79
CA PHE A 499 -8.96 -4.46 18.51
C PHE A 499 -8.27 -4.67 19.85
N GLU A 500 -8.98 -4.40 20.94
CA GLU A 500 -8.45 -4.58 22.30
C GLU A 500 -8.52 -6.04 22.80
N GLY A 501 -9.27 -6.87 22.08
CA GLY A 501 -9.36 -8.31 22.29
C GLY A 501 -10.03 -8.96 21.09
N ALA A 502 -9.79 -10.25 20.87
CA ALA A 502 -10.29 -10.93 19.68
C ALA A 502 -11.83 -10.88 19.56
N ASN A 503 -12.55 -10.92 20.68
CA ASN A 503 -14.02 -10.97 20.72
C ASN A 503 -14.69 -9.61 20.95
N HIS A 504 -13.98 -8.52 20.70
CA HIS A 504 -14.51 -7.16 20.81
C HIS A 504 -14.47 -6.45 19.46
N PRO A 505 -15.41 -5.53 19.20
CA PRO A 505 -15.32 -4.66 18.02
C PRO A 505 -14.07 -3.77 18.11
N ALA A 506 -13.56 -3.39 16.95
CA ALA A 506 -12.49 -2.39 16.85
C ALA A 506 -12.97 -1.02 17.33
N LYS A 507 -12.05 -0.25 17.93
CA LYS A 507 -12.25 1.15 18.31
C LYS A 507 -11.32 2.05 17.48
N PRO A 508 -11.71 3.29 17.17
CA PRO A 508 -10.84 4.19 16.45
C PRO A 508 -9.69 4.64 17.37
N VAL A 509 -8.47 4.58 16.87
CA VAL A 509 -7.32 5.31 17.41
C VAL A 509 -7.29 6.72 16.81
N SER A 510 -7.57 6.81 15.51
CA SER A 510 -7.71 8.04 14.73
C SER A 510 -8.51 7.73 13.46
N THR A 511 -9.38 8.66 13.04
CA THR A 511 -10.11 8.61 11.76
C THR A 511 -9.86 9.84 10.88
N SER A 512 -8.69 10.48 11.08
CA SER A 512 -8.36 11.78 10.49
C SER A 512 -6.91 11.85 10.00
N GLY A 513 -6.36 10.73 9.53
CA GLY A 513 -4.99 10.69 8.99
C GLY A 513 -3.89 10.91 10.03
N LEU A 514 -4.17 10.64 11.32
CA LEU A 514 -3.23 10.79 12.44
C LEU A 514 -2.69 12.22 12.60
N GLY A 515 -3.58 13.21 12.46
CA GLY A 515 -3.27 14.63 12.65
C GLY A 515 -3.10 15.43 11.34
N ASN A 516 -3.00 14.74 10.20
CA ASN A 516 -2.96 15.34 8.88
C ASN A 516 -3.96 14.61 7.97
N TYR A 517 -5.10 15.25 7.68
CA TYR A 517 -6.17 14.63 6.88
C TYR A 517 -5.80 14.36 5.41
N LEU A 518 -4.66 14.89 4.92
CA LEU A 518 -4.12 14.55 3.60
C LEU A 518 -3.36 13.22 3.61
N ASN A 519 -2.98 12.73 4.79
CA ASN A 519 -2.54 11.35 4.96
C ASN A 519 -3.74 10.44 4.76
N TYR A 520 -4.06 10.13 3.52
CA TYR A 520 -5.20 9.30 3.14
C TYR A 520 -5.04 7.83 3.53
N GLY A 521 -3.98 7.49 4.28
CA GLY A 521 -3.45 6.15 4.33
C GLY A 521 -2.44 5.83 5.40
N VAL A 522 -2.72 4.80 6.18
CA VAL A 522 -1.74 4.12 7.04
C VAL A 522 -1.10 2.98 6.24
N ARG A 523 0.11 3.20 5.71
CA ARG A 523 0.70 2.30 4.70
C ARG A 523 1.51 1.16 5.28
N ASN A 524 2.26 1.39 6.36
CA ASN A 524 3.04 0.37 7.06
C ASN A 524 3.07 0.65 8.57
N ILE A 525 3.25 -0.40 9.37
CA ILE A 525 3.35 -0.31 10.82
C ILE A 525 4.47 -1.25 11.29
N VAL A 526 5.40 -0.75 12.10
CA VAL A 526 6.33 -1.57 12.90
C VAL A 526 6.17 -1.21 14.37
N THR A 527 6.52 -2.13 15.26
CA THR A 527 6.19 -2.00 16.69
C THR A 527 7.43 -1.98 17.58
N ASP A 528 7.30 -1.31 18.73
CA ASP A 528 8.27 -1.33 19.82
C ASP A 528 7.54 -1.45 21.16
N GLY A 529 7.42 -2.69 21.65
CA GLY A 529 6.62 -2.99 22.84
C GLY A 529 5.15 -2.61 22.64
N ASN A 530 4.73 -1.50 23.26
CA ASN A 530 3.36 -0.97 23.16
C ASN A 530 3.22 0.15 22.12
N ASP A 531 4.34 0.66 21.61
CA ASP A 531 4.36 1.79 20.69
C ASP A 531 4.34 1.32 19.23
N LEU A 532 3.76 2.15 18.38
CA LEU A 532 3.75 1.97 16.93
C LEU A 532 4.62 3.03 16.27
N PHE A 533 5.36 2.63 15.25
CA PHE A 533 5.90 3.52 14.22
C PHE A 533 5.09 3.30 12.95
N VAL A 534 4.41 4.36 12.52
CA VAL A 534 3.43 4.33 11.45
C VAL A 534 3.97 5.13 10.26
N GLY A 535 4.05 4.45 9.12
CA GLY A 535 4.39 5.06 7.85
C GLY A 535 3.14 5.49 7.09
N MET A 536 3.02 6.78 6.81
CA MET A 536 1.85 7.36 6.14
C MET A 536 2.02 7.42 4.62
N ALA A 537 0.89 7.52 3.95
CA ALA A 537 0.80 7.73 2.52
C ALA A 537 0.00 9.02 2.24
N ASN A 538 0.59 9.94 1.50
CA ASN A 538 0.02 11.25 1.20
C ASN A 538 0.49 11.73 -0.19
N PRO A 539 -0.37 11.65 -1.22
CA PRO A 539 0.01 11.98 -2.59
C PRO A 539 -0.25 13.44 -2.98
N MET A 540 -0.61 14.34 -2.06
CA MET A 540 -1.00 15.72 -2.38
C MET A 540 0.23 16.56 -2.69
N ASN A 541 0.85 16.30 -3.85
CA ASN A 541 2.20 16.73 -4.16
C ASN A 541 2.37 18.25 -4.37
N LEU A 542 1.28 19.02 -4.41
CA LEU A 542 1.30 20.49 -4.49
C LEU A 542 0.98 21.19 -3.16
N ARG A 543 0.54 20.45 -2.13
CA ARG A 543 0.37 20.99 -0.77
C ARG A 543 1.73 21.12 -0.09
N THR A 544 2.33 22.29 -0.25
CA THR A 544 3.69 22.61 0.23
C THR A 544 3.82 23.97 0.93
N ASP A 545 2.73 24.75 1.07
CA ASP A 545 2.76 26.08 1.67
C ASP A 545 2.30 26.05 3.14
N PRO A 546 3.23 26.13 4.11
CA PRO A 546 2.92 26.03 5.54
C PRO A 546 2.08 27.19 6.08
N ASN A 547 1.74 28.20 5.26
CA ASN A 547 1.04 29.40 5.68
C ASN A 547 -0.42 29.47 5.17
N ASP A 548 -0.90 28.47 4.41
CA ASP A 548 -2.24 28.49 3.82
C ASP A 548 -3.33 27.88 4.73
N GLY A 549 -2.95 27.35 5.89
CA GLY A 549 -3.87 26.73 6.85
C GLY A 549 -4.36 25.33 6.45
N VAL A 550 -3.77 24.74 5.41
CA VAL A 550 -4.00 23.36 4.97
C VAL A 550 -2.79 22.51 5.39
N PRO A 551 -2.97 21.26 5.83
CA PRO A 551 -1.85 20.37 6.09
C PRO A 551 -1.01 20.13 4.84
N GLU A 552 0.24 19.73 5.05
CA GLU A 552 1.19 19.53 3.97
C GLU A 552 1.16 18.12 3.38
N GLY A 553 1.50 18.01 2.09
CA GLY A 553 1.62 16.77 1.34
C GLY A 553 2.89 15.95 1.66
N GLY A 554 3.00 14.77 1.04
CA GLY A 554 4.20 13.92 1.15
C GLY A 554 4.24 13.06 2.43
N TRP A 555 5.12 12.06 2.42
CA TRP A 555 5.15 11.04 3.47
C TRP A 555 5.39 11.60 4.87
N GLU A 556 4.83 10.92 5.87
CA GLU A 556 5.08 11.16 7.29
C GLU A 556 5.45 9.84 8.00
N LEU A 557 6.37 9.94 8.95
CA LEU A 557 6.65 8.89 9.93
C LEU A 557 6.13 9.38 11.28
N ILE A 558 5.23 8.61 11.89
CA ILE A 558 4.49 8.99 13.10
C ILE A 558 4.73 7.93 14.18
N SER A 559 4.88 8.34 15.44
CA SER A 559 4.74 7.43 16.59
C SER A 559 3.34 7.52 17.18
N VAL A 560 2.75 6.36 17.48
CA VAL A 560 1.49 6.26 18.24
C VAL A 560 1.75 5.46 19.51
N SER A 561 1.47 6.06 20.66
CA SER A 561 1.67 5.46 21.98
C SER A 561 0.38 5.53 22.79
N PRO A 562 0.01 4.48 23.56
CA PRO A 562 -1.03 4.62 24.58
C PRO A 562 -0.64 5.70 25.60
N ARG A 563 -1.60 6.52 26.01
CA ARG A 563 -1.42 7.44 27.14
C ARG A 563 -1.41 6.64 28.43
N ARG A 564 -0.50 7.00 29.34
CA ARG A 564 -0.38 6.40 30.66
C ARG A 564 -1.24 7.12 31.67
#